data_AF-A0A142CUK2-F1
#
_entry.id   AF-A0A142CUK2-F1
#
_cell.length_a   1.000
_cell.length_b   1.000
_cell.length_c   1.000
_cell.angle_alpha   90.00
_cell.angle_beta   90.00
_cell.angle_gamma   90.00
#
_symmetry.space_group_name_H-M   'P 1'
#
loop_
_entity.id
_entity.type
_entity.pdbx_description
1 polymer ?
#
loop_
_entity_poly.entity_id
_entity_poly.type
_entity_poly.pdbx_seq_one_letter_code
_entity_poly.pdbx_strand_id
1 'polypeptide(L)'
;MKGMRDYSALVVALAVLLLGWFFRPWFHGLVMGFYRNPALLYMFLALGALMAVKPKRYVLGKNYTLLLILGGLFLLSIVALILSSPFANTALYKEYHPSLVTGELNLSTSYIRILPKFTAYRYAIDTIEYARYTLSDGHLTMLNGTPVWGFYIVPDGAWNSIRLKGKGILFVDMGTTQAKMKRIEEELQVGPGMQFFDNLNWVLYKKHYLIDLDLPRALYYNGKLYIVVPYISYDFKVFYTVPKWGGVFIVDEEGNVEDLSPKEAMKDERLRDFPIFPEKLVRSVVKAQNYWKEGVFANIKNLWLHHENQIELIDVSNQGNRQPFLVVASDRRKYWMTAVEPYGKAHGLAAIYLMDARTGEMSQVKFETPLTGPVKAIDYVKKALPTFDWSQFMAVEPIPVFIDGTLWWRVAIIPRSGSGVAKIAFVNAETKEVKIFEDEREVKEFLLRGEVVQAEEVKGEIKALYSYIKDGNTHWILVVGNRTLYISAADLSEELIFKLLSLKPGDNATVVISEGRIVDIRR
;
A
#
# COMPACT_ATOMS: atom_id res chain seq x y z
N MET A 1 45.25 -18.77 -41.47
CA MET A 1 43.82 -19.05 -41.23
C MET A 1 43.41 -19.23 -39.76
N LYS A 2 44.33 -19.36 -38.78
CA LYS A 2 43.97 -19.48 -37.35
C LYS A 2 43.55 -18.12 -36.74
N GLY A 3 44.32 -17.06 -37.00
CA GLY A 3 44.00 -15.71 -36.51
C GLY A 3 42.65 -15.15 -36.99
N MET A 4 42.25 -15.38 -38.24
CA MET A 4 40.96 -14.89 -38.78
C MET A 4 39.74 -15.54 -38.11
N ARG A 5 39.87 -16.80 -37.65
CA ARG A 5 38.85 -17.49 -36.84
C ARG A 5 38.78 -16.94 -35.43
N ASP A 6 39.91 -16.62 -34.82
CA ASP A 6 39.97 -16.09 -33.45
C ASP A 6 39.37 -14.67 -33.37
N TYR A 7 39.62 -13.81 -34.36
CA TYR A 7 38.94 -12.51 -34.46
C TYR A 7 37.43 -12.65 -34.66
N SER A 8 36.98 -13.61 -35.48
CA SER A 8 35.55 -13.85 -35.68
C SER A 8 34.85 -14.33 -34.40
N ALA A 9 35.49 -15.20 -33.61
CA ALA A 9 34.96 -15.67 -32.34
C ALA A 9 34.89 -14.55 -31.29
N LEU A 10 35.89 -13.68 -31.23
CA LEU A 10 35.90 -12.53 -30.34
C LEU A 10 34.83 -11.49 -30.71
N VAL A 11 34.65 -11.21 -32.00
CA VAL A 11 33.58 -10.31 -32.48
C VAL A 11 32.20 -10.88 -32.14
N VAL A 12 31.99 -12.18 -32.34
CA VAL A 12 30.72 -12.84 -31.96
C VAL A 12 30.51 -12.76 -30.46
N ALA A 13 31.51 -13.07 -29.63
CA ALA A 13 31.41 -12.99 -28.18
C ALA A 13 31.08 -11.56 -27.71
N LEU A 14 31.73 -10.54 -28.30
CA LEU A 14 31.45 -9.14 -28.00
C LEU A 14 30.03 -8.76 -28.40
N ALA A 15 29.56 -9.19 -29.58
CA ALA A 15 28.18 -8.96 -30.02
C ALA A 15 27.17 -9.60 -29.06
N VAL A 16 27.41 -10.83 -28.60
CA VAL A 16 26.55 -11.49 -27.60
C VAL A 16 26.55 -10.73 -26.28
N LEU A 17 27.70 -10.25 -25.80
CA LEU A 17 27.79 -9.46 -24.56
C LEU A 17 27.04 -8.12 -24.69
N LEU A 18 27.19 -7.43 -25.81
CA LEU A 18 26.49 -6.17 -26.08
C LEU A 18 24.97 -6.38 -26.17
N LEU A 19 24.53 -7.43 -26.86
CA LEU A 19 23.11 -7.82 -26.91
C LEU A 19 22.59 -8.19 -25.52
N GLY A 20 23.33 -8.98 -24.76
CA GLY A 20 22.98 -9.34 -23.38
C GLY A 20 22.87 -8.11 -22.47
N TRP A 21 23.82 -7.18 -22.55
CA TRP A 21 23.77 -5.92 -21.82
C TRP A 21 22.60 -5.03 -22.24
N PHE A 22 22.28 -5.01 -23.54
CA PHE A 22 21.14 -4.26 -24.06
C PHE A 22 19.81 -4.87 -23.62
N PHE A 23 19.65 -6.18 -23.67
CA PHE A 23 18.43 -6.88 -23.25
C PHE A 23 18.40 -7.27 -21.76
N ARG A 24 19.36 -6.76 -20.97
CA ARG A 24 19.44 -7.06 -19.53
C ARG A 24 18.12 -6.93 -18.77
N PRO A 25 17.24 -5.92 -18.99
CA PRO A 25 15.99 -5.83 -18.21
C PRO A 25 15.08 -7.05 -18.33
N TRP A 26 15.11 -7.78 -19.46
CA TRP A 26 14.35 -9.03 -19.61
C TRP A 26 14.88 -10.17 -18.74
N PHE A 27 16.15 -10.12 -18.38
CA PHE A 27 16.80 -11.10 -17.50
C PHE A 27 16.84 -10.64 -16.02
N HIS A 28 16.20 -9.50 -15.70
CA HIS A 28 16.21 -8.91 -14.37
C HIS A 28 15.76 -9.90 -13.29
N GLY A 29 14.62 -10.58 -13.49
CA GLY A 29 14.10 -11.54 -12.51
C GLY A 29 15.06 -12.71 -12.23
N LEU A 30 15.76 -13.19 -13.25
CA LEU A 30 16.76 -14.26 -13.10
C LEU A 30 17.99 -13.77 -12.33
N VAL A 31 18.54 -12.62 -12.70
CA VAL A 31 19.70 -12.04 -12.00
C VAL A 31 19.35 -11.69 -10.56
N MET A 32 18.19 -11.07 -10.32
CA MET A 32 17.71 -10.74 -8.98
C MET A 32 17.40 -11.98 -8.14
N GLY A 33 17.06 -13.12 -8.75
CA GLY A 33 16.95 -14.39 -8.04
C GLY A 33 18.25 -14.78 -7.34
N PHE A 34 19.38 -14.70 -8.06
CA PHE A 34 20.72 -14.96 -7.53
C PHE A 34 21.22 -13.83 -6.64
N TYR A 35 20.97 -12.58 -7.01
CA TYR A 35 21.44 -11.43 -6.24
C TYR A 35 20.81 -11.36 -4.85
N ARG A 36 19.49 -11.57 -4.74
CA ARG A 36 18.78 -11.60 -3.45
C ARG A 36 19.19 -12.79 -2.59
N ASN A 37 19.57 -13.90 -3.22
CA ASN A 37 19.94 -15.16 -2.56
C ASN A 37 21.32 -15.64 -3.06
N PRO A 38 22.42 -15.04 -2.60
CA PRO A 38 23.77 -15.39 -3.06
C PRO A 38 24.12 -16.87 -2.85
N ALA A 39 23.54 -17.51 -1.82
CA ALA A 39 23.66 -18.94 -1.58
C ALA A 39 23.22 -19.81 -2.78
N LEU A 40 22.20 -19.38 -3.55
CA LEU A 40 21.81 -20.06 -4.79
C LEU A 40 22.95 -20.03 -5.80
N LEU A 41 23.59 -18.88 -5.99
CA LEU A 41 24.70 -18.74 -6.92
C LEU A 41 25.85 -19.70 -6.55
N TYR A 42 26.24 -19.73 -5.28
CA TYR A 42 27.28 -20.66 -4.80
C TYR A 42 26.91 -22.12 -5.02
N MET A 43 25.66 -22.48 -4.76
CA MET A 43 25.14 -23.83 -5.00
C MET A 43 25.27 -24.24 -6.48
N PHE A 44 24.84 -23.38 -7.41
CA PHE A 44 24.94 -23.67 -8.84
C PHE A 44 26.38 -23.69 -9.35
N LEU A 45 27.26 -22.83 -8.83
CA LEU A 45 28.69 -22.85 -9.15
C LEU A 45 29.36 -24.13 -8.65
N ALA A 46 29.08 -24.56 -7.41
CA ALA A 46 29.60 -25.80 -6.86
C ALA A 46 29.08 -27.01 -7.64
N LEU A 47 27.79 -27.04 -7.98
CA LEU A 47 27.19 -28.11 -8.78
C LEU A 47 27.77 -28.16 -10.20
N GLY A 48 27.91 -27.02 -10.87
CA GLY A 48 28.54 -26.94 -12.19
C GLY A 48 29.99 -27.42 -12.18
N ALA A 49 30.75 -27.03 -11.14
CA ALA A 49 32.10 -27.52 -10.93
C ALA A 49 32.14 -29.05 -10.71
N LEU A 50 31.23 -29.61 -9.90
CA LEU A 50 31.11 -31.05 -9.70
C LEU A 50 30.88 -31.81 -11.01
N MET A 51 29.97 -31.30 -11.86
CA MET A 51 29.67 -31.92 -13.16
C MET A 51 30.84 -31.81 -14.16
N ALA A 52 31.65 -30.76 -14.06
CA ALA A 52 32.79 -30.53 -14.96
C ALA A 52 34.01 -31.42 -14.63
N VAL A 53 34.12 -31.90 -13.38
CA VAL A 53 35.18 -32.84 -12.98
C VAL A 53 34.95 -34.21 -13.63
N LYS A 54 35.61 -34.47 -14.76
CA LYS A 54 35.65 -35.81 -15.36
C LYS A 54 36.55 -36.71 -14.51
N PRO A 55 36.06 -37.84 -13.96
CA PRO A 55 36.92 -38.77 -13.25
C PRO A 55 37.89 -39.43 -14.24
N LYS A 56 39.11 -38.89 -14.36
CA LYS A 56 40.19 -39.58 -15.08
C LYS A 56 40.58 -40.81 -14.25
N ARG A 57 40.46 -42.00 -14.86
CA ARG A 57 40.69 -43.33 -14.26
C ARG A 57 42.07 -43.57 -13.59
N TYR A 58 43.03 -42.64 -13.66
CA TYR A 58 44.43 -42.88 -13.32
C TYR A 58 45.05 -41.96 -12.22
N VAL A 59 44.29 -41.06 -11.59
CA VAL A 59 44.80 -40.26 -10.45
C VAL A 59 43.83 -40.38 -9.27
N LEU A 60 43.94 -41.50 -8.56
CA LEU A 60 42.97 -41.94 -7.55
C LEU A 60 42.89 -41.06 -6.28
N GLY A 61 43.89 -40.21 -6.01
CA GLY A 61 43.94 -39.39 -4.78
C GLY A 61 43.53 -37.91 -4.92
N LYS A 62 43.99 -37.22 -5.97
CA LYS A 62 43.75 -35.76 -6.13
C LYS A 62 42.34 -35.43 -6.63
N ASN A 63 41.73 -36.29 -7.44
CA ASN A 63 40.38 -36.04 -7.94
C ASN A 63 39.32 -36.26 -6.84
N TYR A 64 39.57 -37.18 -5.92
CA TYR A 64 38.64 -37.48 -4.82
C TYR A 64 38.57 -36.36 -3.78
N THR A 65 39.72 -35.78 -3.42
CA THR A 65 39.78 -34.61 -2.50
C THR A 65 39.04 -33.40 -3.07
N LEU A 66 39.21 -33.10 -4.36
CA LEU A 66 38.47 -32.02 -5.03
C LEU A 66 36.95 -32.27 -5.03
N LEU A 67 36.51 -33.50 -5.33
CA LEU A 67 35.09 -33.86 -5.30
C LEU A 67 34.50 -33.73 -3.89
N LEU A 68 35.23 -34.12 -2.85
CA LEU A 68 34.81 -33.94 -1.46
C LEU A 68 34.68 -32.45 -1.09
N ILE A 69 35.64 -31.61 -1.49
CA ILE A 69 35.58 -30.16 -1.25
C ILE A 69 34.37 -29.55 -1.96
N LEU A 70 34.18 -29.84 -3.25
CA LEU A 70 33.06 -29.32 -4.03
C LEU A 70 31.70 -29.83 -3.51
N GLY A 71 31.62 -31.11 -3.11
CA GLY A 71 30.45 -31.68 -2.46
C GLY A 71 30.16 -31.02 -1.11
N GLY A 72 31.19 -30.74 -0.32
CA GLY A 72 31.09 -29.98 0.94
C GLY A 72 30.60 -28.55 0.72
N LEU A 73 31.12 -27.84 -0.30
CA LEU A 73 30.67 -26.49 -0.66
C LEU A 73 29.21 -26.49 -1.15
N PHE A 74 28.81 -27.50 -1.92
CA PHE A 74 27.42 -27.67 -2.34
C PHE A 74 26.48 -27.85 -1.14
N LEU A 75 26.83 -28.75 -0.21
CA LEU A 75 26.06 -28.95 1.02
C LEU A 75 26.03 -27.70 1.90
N LEU A 76 27.16 -27.01 2.06
CA LEU A 76 27.24 -25.76 2.80
C LEU A 76 26.36 -24.67 2.17
N SER A 77 26.28 -24.62 0.83
CA SER A 77 25.42 -23.66 0.12
C SER A 77 23.94 -23.94 0.35
N ILE A 78 23.53 -25.21 0.45
CA ILE A 78 22.16 -25.59 0.83
C ILE A 78 21.84 -25.12 2.25
N VAL A 79 22.76 -25.37 3.20
CA VAL A 79 22.59 -24.89 4.58
C VAL A 79 22.51 -23.37 4.61
N ALA A 80 23.39 -22.67 3.89
CA ALA A 80 23.37 -21.21 3.79
C ALA A 80 22.06 -20.70 3.17
N LEU A 81 21.50 -21.40 2.18
CA LEU A 81 20.21 -21.05 1.58
C LEU A 81 19.06 -21.15 2.58
N ILE A 82 18.99 -22.24 3.35
CA ILE A 82 17.98 -22.44 4.40
C ILE A 82 18.08 -21.33 5.47
N LEU A 83 19.31 -20.97 5.83
CA LEU A 83 19.57 -19.95 6.85
C LEU A 83 19.45 -18.51 6.31
N SER A 84 19.50 -18.28 5.00
CA SER A 84 19.53 -16.94 4.41
C SER A 84 18.37 -16.04 4.87
N SER A 85 17.15 -16.56 4.85
CA SER A 85 15.94 -15.83 5.25
C SER A 85 15.94 -15.47 6.74
N PRO A 86 16.22 -16.40 7.68
CA PRO A 86 16.37 -16.04 9.09
C PRO A 86 17.42 -14.97 9.38
N PHE A 87 18.57 -15.03 8.70
CA PHE A 87 19.62 -14.02 8.85
C PHE A 87 19.17 -12.65 8.31
N ALA A 88 18.55 -12.62 7.12
CA ALA A 88 18.03 -11.39 6.53
C ALA A 88 16.93 -10.75 7.39
N ASN A 89 15.97 -11.54 7.89
CA ASN A 89 14.91 -11.03 8.74
C ASN A 89 15.40 -10.59 10.13
N THR A 90 16.39 -11.28 10.70
CA THR A 90 17.01 -10.81 11.96
C THR A 90 17.72 -9.46 11.76
N ALA A 91 18.35 -9.24 10.60
CA ALA A 91 18.95 -7.95 10.28
C ALA A 91 17.88 -6.86 10.06
N LEU A 92 16.81 -7.16 9.33
CA LEU A 92 15.67 -6.27 9.13
C LEU A 92 15.02 -5.85 10.46
N TYR A 93 14.81 -6.80 11.38
CA TYR A 93 14.26 -6.51 12.70
C TYR A 93 15.11 -5.51 13.48
N LYS A 94 16.45 -5.64 13.40
CA LYS A 94 17.38 -4.72 14.07
C LYS A 94 17.36 -3.32 13.46
N GLU A 95 17.11 -3.20 12.16
CA GLU A 95 17.02 -1.91 11.47
C GLU A 95 15.67 -1.21 11.73
N TYR A 96 14.58 -1.96 11.68
CA TYR A 96 13.21 -1.45 11.85
C TYR A 96 12.62 -1.95 13.15
N HIS A 97 13.14 -1.47 14.27
CA HIS A 97 12.55 -1.76 15.58
C HIS A 97 11.39 -0.79 15.86
N PRO A 98 10.19 -1.29 16.19
CA PRO A 98 9.04 -0.43 16.40
C PRO A 98 9.19 0.36 17.70
N SER A 99 8.87 1.65 17.66
CA SER A 99 8.59 2.39 18.90
C SER A 99 7.26 1.92 19.48
N LEU A 100 7.26 1.52 20.75
CA LEU A 100 6.00 1.22 21.45
C LEU A 100 5.24 2.52 21.67
N VAL A 101 4.00 2.57 21.18
CA VAL A 101 3.09 3.69 21.42
C VAL A 101 1.91 3.20 22.23
N THR A 102 1.80 3.72 23.45
CA THR A 102 0.59 3.66 24.28
C THR A 102 -0.25 4.88 23.91
N GLY A 103 -1.06 4.76 22.87
CA GLY A 103 -1.84 5.88 22.38
C GLY A 103 -2.42 5.57 21.02
N GLU A 104 -3.73 5.82 20.88
CA GLU A 104 -4.47 5.60 19.66
C GLU A 104 -3.90 6.43 18.51
N LEU A 105 -3.81 5.82 17.33
CA LEU A 105 -3.67 6.62 16.13
C LEU A 105 -5.03 7.25 15.83
N ASN A 106 -5.19 8.52 16.18
CA ASN A 106 -6.34 9.31 15.75
C ASN A 106 -6.29 9.42 14.23
N LEU A 107 -7.15 8.66 13.55
CA LEU A 107 -7.30 8.72 12.11
C LEU A 107 -8.02 10.01 11.71
N SER A 108 -7.60 10.58 10.59
CA SER A 108 -8.25 11.76 10.05
C SER A 108 -9.68 11.44 9.65
N THR A 109 -10.61 12.22 10.20
CA THR A 109 -12.03 12.18 9.85
C THR A 109 -12.31 12.90 8.53
N SER A 110 -11.35 13.68 8.01
CA SER A 110 -11.45 14.35 6.69
C SER A 110 -11.02 13.46 5.53
N TYR A 111 -10.25 12.39 5.80
CA TYR A 111 -9.67 11.51 4.79
C TYR A 111 -10.09 10.05 5.04
N ILE A 112 -11.40 9.83 5.01
CA ILE A 112 -12.00 8.52 5.25
C ILE A 112 -12.02 7.71 3.96
N ARG A 113 -11.46 6.51 3.98
CA ARG A 113 -11.50 5.58 2.84
C ARG A 113 -12.82 4.80 2.78
N ILE A 114 -13.91 5.35 2.29
CA ILE A 114 -15.20 4.65 2.22
C ILE A 114 -15.25 3.62 1.08
N LEU A 115 -14.72 3.98 -0.11
CA LEU A 115 -14.84 3.16 -1.32
C LEU A 115 -13.75 2.07 -1.40
N PRO A 116 -14.12 0.78 -1.47
CA PRO A 116 -13.15 -0.30 -1.66
C PRO A 116 -12.50 -0.28 -3.04
N LYS A 117 -11.29 -0.85 -3.15
CA LYS A 117 -10.51 -0.88 -4.40
C LYS A 117 -11.29 -1.49 -5.56
N PHE A 118 -11.96 -2.61 -5.33
CA PHE A 118 -12.64 -3.36 -6.38
C PHE A 118 -13.84 -2.59 -6.94
N THR A 119 -14.62 -1.93 -6.08
CA THR A 119 -15.71 -1.05 -6.50
C THR A 119 -15.19 0.18 -7.24
N ALA A 120 -14.12 0.80 -6.76
CA ALA A 120 -13.48 1.92 -7.46
C ALA A 120 -13.00 1.54 -8.86
N TYR A 121 -12.39 0.35 -9.01
CA TYR A 121 -12.00 -0.19 -10.32
C TYR A 121 -13.22 -0.37 -11.23
N ARG A 122 -14.32 -0.91 -10.70
CA ARG A 122 -15.55 -1.12 -11.47
C ARG A 122 -16.15 0.21 -11.95
N TYR A 123 -16.22 1.22 -11.09
CA TYR A 123 -16.63 2.56 -11.49
C TYR A 123 -15.74 3.15 -12.57
N ALA A 124 -14.41 3.01 -12.43
CA ALA A 124 -13.49 3.54 -13.41
C ALA A 124 -13.61 2.85 -14.77
N ILE A 125 -13.61 1.51 -14.80
CA ILE A 125 -13.64 0.74 -16.06
C ILE A 125 -14.96 0.93 -16.82
N ASP A 126 -16.08 1.10 -16.11
CA ASP A 126 -17.39 1.34 -16.72
C ASP A 126 -17.48 2.71 -17.43
N THR A 127 -16.53 3.63 -17.20
CA THR A 127 -16.45 4.92 -17.92
C THR A 127 -15.52 4.90 -19.14
N ILE A 128 -14.79 3.81 -19.38
CA ILE A 128 -13.86 3.74 -20.50
C ILE A 128 -14.60 3.41 -21.79
N GLU A 129 -14.58 4.36 -22.71
CA GLU A 129 -15.17 4.24 -24.05
C GLU A 129 -14.14 3.79 -25.10
N TYR A 130 -12.90 3.56 -24.68
CA TYR A 130 -11.77 3.26 -25.56
C TYR A 130 -11.64 1.74 -25.80
N ALA A 131 -12.14 1.25 -26.93
CA ALA A 131 -12.14 -0.19 -27.26
C ALA A 131 -10.76 -0.89 -27.28
N ARG A 132 -9.65 -0.15 -27.33
CA ARG A 132 -8.27 -0.70 -27.34
C ARG A 132 -7.52 -0.50 -26.02
N TYR A 133 -8.24 -0.09 -24.97
CA TYR A 133 -7.66 0.28 -23.69
C TYR A 133 -8.44 -0.33 -22.53
N THR A 134 -7.73 -0.51 -21.43
CA THR A 134 -8.25 -0.98 -20.15
C THR A 134 -7.57 -0.22 -19.02
N LEU A 135 -7.75 -0.65 -17.78
CA LEU A 135 -7.11 -0.06 -16.61
C LEU A 135 -5.97 -0.91 -16.07
N SER A 136 -4.96 -0.23 -15.55
CA SER A 136 -3.95 -0.87 -14.71
C SER A 136 -4.53 -1.33 -13.37
N ASP A 137 -3.72 -2.05 -12.60
CA ASP A 137 -3.99 -2.26 -11.18
C ASP A 137 -4.19 -0.93 -10.45
N GLY A 138 -5.21 -0.88 -9.59
CA GLY A 138 -5.50 0.28 -8.77
C GLY A 138 -4.47 0.50 -7.67
N HIS A 139 -4.11 1.75 -7.45
CA HIS A 139 -3.17 2.16 -6.41
C HIS A 139 -3.71 3.35 -5.62
N LEU A 140 -3.32 3.45 -4.35
CA LEU A 140 -3.64 4.61 -3.51
C LEU A 140 -2.66 5.74 -3.81
N THR A 141 -3.19 6.92 -4.08
CA THR A 141 -2.41 8.12 -4.33
C THR A 141 -3.14 9.35 -3.80
N MET A 142 -2.55 10.53 -3.98
CA MET A 142 -3.08 11.81 -3.54
C MET A 142 -3.38 12.69 -4.75
N LEU A 143 -4.56 13.29 -4.78
CA LEU A 143 -4.94 14.33 -5.73
C LEU A 143 -5.30 15.58 -4.94
N ASN A 144 -4.50 16.64 -5.06
CA ASN A 144 -4.68 17.91 -4.33
C ASN A 144 -4.82 17.73 -2.80
N GLY A 145 -4.08 16.78 -2.23
CA GLY A 145 -4.12 16.48 -0.79
C GLY A 145 -5.24 15.52 -0.36
N THR A 146 -6.16 15.14 -1.25
CA THR A 146 -7.19 14.13 -0.99
C THR A 146 -6.72 12.75 -1.46
N PRO A 147 -6.86 11.68 -0.65
CA PRO A 147 -6.52 10.34 -1.08
C PRO A 147 -7.55 9.86 -2.12
N VAL A 148 -7.06 9.28 -3.21
CA VAL A 148 -7.88 8.77 -4.33
C VAL A 148 -7.34 7.42 -4.80
N TRP A 149 -8.20 6.64 -5.45
CA TRP A 149 -7.75 5.48 -6.22
C TRP A 149 -7.31 5.93 -7.61
N GLY A 150 -6.06 5.65 -7.97
CA GLY A 150 -5.52 5.89 -9.30
C GLY A 150 -5.52 4.63 -10.17
N PHE A 151 -5.93 4.78 -11.43
CA PHE A 151 -5.92 3.73 -12.45
C PHE A 151 -5.39 4.28 -13.77
N TYR A 152 -4.23 3.82 -14.21
CA TYR A 152 -3.69 4.23 -15.51
C TYR A 152 -4.56 3.65 -16.64
N ILE A 153 -4.81 4.45 -17.67
CA ILE A 153 -5.49 4.01 -18.89
C ILE A 153 -4.43 3.40 -19.80
N VAL A 154 -4.37 2.06 -19.83
CA VAL A 154 -3.31 1.29 -20.49
C VAL A 154 -3.84 0.57 -21.74
N PRO A 155 -2.99 0.30 -22.73
CA PRO A 155 -3.41 -0.48 -23.90
C PRO A 155 -3.86 -1.90 -23.52
N ASP A 156 -4.94 -2.37 -24.11
CA ASP A 156 -5.51 -3.71 -23.85
C ASP A 156 -5.14 -4.73 -24.93
N GLY A 157 -4.61 -5.88 -24.50
CA GLY A 157 -4.17 -6.96 -25.38
C GLY A 157 -2.75 -6.77 -25.95
N ALA A 158 -2.07 -7.89 -26.19
CA ALA A 158 -0.63 -7.92 -26.49
C ALA A 158 -0.20 -7.02 -27.66
N TRP A 159 -0.99 -6.96 -28.73
CA TRP A 159 -0.66 -6.13 -29.89
C TRP A 159 -0.80 -4.63 -29.64
N ASN A 160 -1.83 -4.24 -28.90
CA ASN A 160 -2.03 -2.83 -28.54
C ASN A 160 -0.95 -2.39 -27.54
N SER A 161 -0.58 -3.24 -26.58
CA SER A 161 0.50 -2.96 -25.62
C SER A 161 1.88 -2.74 -26.26
N ILE A 162 2.09 -3.21 -27.50
CA ILE A 162 3.33 -2.98 -28.27
C ILE A 162 3.27 -1.68 -29.08
N ARG A 163 2.08 -1.27 -29.54
CA ARG A 163 1.91 -0.20 -30.52
C ARG A 163 1.39 1.11 -29.94
N LEU A 164 0.57 1.04 -28.90
CA LEU A 164 -0.15 2.17 -28.35
C LEU A 164 0.53 2.67 -27.08
N LYS A 165 0.44 3.98 -26.88
CA LYS A 165 0.83 4.66 -25.65
C LYS A 165 -0.31 4.71 -24.67
N GLY A 166 0.01 4.91 -23.39
CA GLY A 166 -0.95 5.07 -22.31
C GLY A 166 -1.69 6.39 -22.46
N LYS A 167 -2.96 6.43 -22.08
CA LYS A 167 -3.86 7.57 -22.29
C LYS A 167 -4.13 8.38 -21.01
N GLY A 168 -3.20 8.35 -20.07
CA GLY A 168 -3.29 9.08 -18.81
C GLY A 168 -3.89 8.24 -17.69
N ILE A 169 -4.72 8.85 -16.86
CA ILE A 169 -5.18 8.27 -15.59
C ILE A 169 -6.62 8.65 -15.22
N LEU A 170 -7.30 7.72 -14.56
CA LEU A 170 -8.52 7.96 -13.79
C LEU A 170 -8.23 8.00 -12.30
N PHE A 171 -8.69 9.06 -11.65
CA PHE A 171 -8.75 9.18 -10.19
C PHE A 171 -10.20 8.98 -9.74
N VAL A 172 -10.41 8.06 -8.81
CA VAL A 172 -11.72 7.80 -8.19
C VAL A 172 -11.67 8.25 -6.73
N ASP A 173 -12.62 9.09 -6.35
CA ASP A 173 -12.73 9.59 -4.98
C ASP A 173 -13.03 8.42 -4.03
N MET A 174 -12.20 8.23 -3.00
CA MET A 174 -12.42 7.16 -2.03
C MET A 174 -13.24 7.61 -0.83
N GLY A 175 -13.50 8.91 -0.68
CA GLY A 175 -14.24 9.51 0.43
C GLY A 175 -15.75 9.36 0.33
N THR A 176 -16.24 8.76 -0.75
CA THR A 176 -17.66 8.64 -1.04
C THR A 176 -18.02 7.27 -1.63
N THR A 177 -19.26 6.83 -1.43
CA THR A 177 -19.83 5.67 -2.13
C THR A 177 -20.24 5.98 -3.57
N GLN A 178 -20.30 7.26 -3.96
CA GLN A 178 -20.68 7.68 -5.29
C GLN A 178 -19.56 7.46 -6.31
N ALA A 179 -19.94 7.26 -7.58
CA ALA A 179 -19.03 7.14 -8.71
C ALA A 179 -18.45 8.51 -9.13
N LYS A 180 -17.75 9.19 -8.21
CA LYS A 180 -17.12 10.49 -8.45
C LYS A 180 -15.68 10.29 -8.91
N MET A 181 -15.41 10.73 -10.14
CA MET A 181 -14.14 10.46 -10.80
C MET A 181 -13.61 11.70 -11.52
N LYS A 182 -12.29 11.79 -11.62
CA LYS A 182 -11.58 12.78 -12.43
C LYS A 182 -10.67 12.05 -13.42
N ARG A 183 -10.85 12.32 -14.71
CA ARG A 183 -9.96 11.84 -15.76
C ARG A 183 -8.93 12.90 -16.11
N ILE A 184 -7.70 12.46 -16.31
CA ILE A 184 -6.61 13.26 -16.87
C ILE A 184 -6.11 12.50 -18.09
N GLU A 185 -6.38 13.04 -19.27
CA GLU A 185 -6.05 12.41 -20.55
C GLU A 185 -4.76 13.00 -21.09
N GLU A 186 -3.63 12.54 -20.55
CA GLU A 186 -2.29 12.90 -21.02
C GLU A 186 -1.59 11.65 -21.54
N GLU A 187 -0.99 11.73 -22.74
CA GLU A 187 -0.31 10.59 -23.32
C GLU A 187 1.01 10.32 -22.59
N LEU A 188 1.18 9.10 -22.09
CA LEU A 188 2.40 8.66 -21.42
C LEU A 188 3.30 7.93 -22.43
N GLN A 189 4.51 8.44 -22.66
CA GLN A 189 5.46 7.79 -23.58
C GLN A 189 6.04 6.50 -23.01
N VAL A 190 6.14 6.42 -21.69
CA VAL A 190 6.58 5.26 -20.90
C VAL A 190 5.58 5.06 -19.77
N GLY A 191 5.15 3.82 -19.53
CA GLY A 191 4.25 3.57 -18.41
C GLY A 191 3.81 2.12 -18.25
N PRO A 192 2.94 1.86 -17.26
CA PRO A 192 2.40 0.53 -17.01
C PRO A 192 1.63 0.00 -18.23
N GLY A 193 1.68 -1.33 -18.44
CA GLY A 193 0.93 -1.99 -19.52
C GLY A 193 1.53 -1.88 -20.92
N MET A 194 2.55 -1.05 -21.15
CA MET A 194 3.29 -0.97 -22.43
C MET A 194 4.39 -2.05 -22.51
N GLN A 195 4.93 -2.34 -23.71
CA GLN A 195 5.83 -3.47 -23.97
C GLN A 195 7.13 -3.09 -24.66
N PHE A 196 8.21 -3.82 -24.35
CA PHE A 196 9.57 -3.60 -24.86
C PHE A 196 10.21 -2.29 -24.36
N PHE A 197 10.31 -1.26 -25.19
CA PHE A 197 11.16 -0.09 -24.91
C PHE A 197 10.44 1.04 -24.17
N ASP A 198 9.12 1.08 -24.27
CA ASP A 198 8.24 1.98 -23.51
C ASP A 198 7.65 1.34 -22.26
N ASN A 199 7.99 0.07 -22.02
CA ASN A 199 7.67 -0.61 -20.79
C ASN A 199 8.38 0.09 -19.61
N LEU A 200 7.60 0.50 -18.60
CA LEU A 200 8.12 1.19 -17.42
C LEU A 200 9.29 0.43 -16.77
N ASN A 201 9.14 -0.88 -16.52
CA ASN A 201 10.18 -1.68 -15.87
C ASN A 201 11.46 -1.73 -16.71
N TRP A 202 11.33 -1.84 -18.05
CA TRP A 202 12.49 -1.81 -18.94
C TRP A 202 13.30 -0.53 -18.77
N VAL A 203 12.64 0.62 -18.79
CA VAL A 203 13.28 1.93 -18.67
C VAL A 203 13.92 2.11 -17.29
N LEU A 204 13.21 1.73 -16.22
CA LEU A 204 13.73 1.85 -14.86
C LEU A 204 14.91 0.90 -14.59
N TYR A 205 14.85 -0.36 -15.04
CA TYR A 205 15.98 -1.30 -14.90
C TYR A 205 17.18 -0.94 -15.76
N LYS A 206 17.00 -0.13 -16.81
CA LYS A 206 18.14 0.44 -17.55
C LYS A 206 18.88 1.48 -16.72
N LYS A 207 18.18 2.27 -15.91
CA LYS A 207 18.77 3.26 -15.00
C LYS A 207 19.41 2.59 -13.79
N HIS A 208 18.70 1.71 -13.11
CA HIS A 208 19.17 1.03 -11.92
C HIS A 208 18.72 -0.44 -11.95
N TYR A 209 19.68 -1.37 -12.04
CA TYR A 209 19.38 -2.76 -12.39
C TYR A 209 19.24 -3.71 -11.20
N LEU A 210 19.93 -3.48 -10.08
CA LEU A 210 19.97 -4.41 -8.94
C LEU A 210 18.97 -4.02 -7.83
N ILE A 211 17.70 -3.86 -8.21
CA ILE A 211 16.63 -3.33 -7.36
C ILE A 211 15.31 -4.07 -7.60
N ASP A 212 14.42 -4.08 -6.60
CA ASP A 212 13.04 -4.50 -6.80
C ASP A 212 12.13 -3.26 -6.84
N LEU A 213 11.42 -3.06 -7.95
CA LEU A 213 10.46 -1.97 -8.11
C LEU A 213 9.18 -2.24 -7.28
N ASP A 214 8.66 -1.21 -6.62
CA ASP A 214 7.36 -1.25 -5.99
C ASP A 214 6.23 -0.89 -6.97
N LEU A 215 4.98 -0.81 -6.49
CA LEU A 215 3.83 -0.44 -7.30
C LEU A 215 3.98 0.99 -7.85
N PRO A 216 3.83 1.22 -9.17
CA PRO A 216 3.87 2.55 -9.75
C PRO A 216 2.60 3.33 -9.37
N ARG A 217 2.78 4.59 -8.96
CA ARG A 217 1.70 5.45 -8.47
C ARG A 217 1.71 6.79 -9.17
N ALA A 218 0.54 7.28 -9.52
CA ALA A 218 0.45 8.54 -10.24
C ALA A 218 0.47 9.72 -9.29
N LEU A 219 1.24 10.73 -9.64
CA LEU A 219 1.27 12.02 -8.98
C LEU A 219 0.83 13.08 -9.99
N TYR A 220 -0.22 13.80 -9.68
CA TYR A 220 -0.62 14.97 -10.47
C TYR A 220 -0.20 16.24 -9.73
N TYR A 221 0.74 16.98 -10.31
CA TYR A 221 1.35 18.15 -9.68
C TYR A 221 1.62 19.25 -10.70
N ASN A 222 1.18 20.48 -10.39
CA ASN A 222 1.32 21.67 -11.24
C ASN A 222 0.89 21.46 -12.71
N GLY A 223 -0.21 20.74 -12.92
CA GLY A 223 -0.76 20.51 -14.26
C GLY A 223 -0.10 19.38 -15.04
N LYS A 224 0.86 18.66 -14.45
CA LYS A 224 1.58 17.54 -15.08
C LYS A 224 1.32 16.23 -14.35
N LEU A 225 1.28 15.15 -15.11
CA LEU A 225 1.22 13.78 -14.61
C LEU A 225 2.62 13.20 -14.48
N TYR A 226 2.90 12.57 -13.35
CA TYR A 226 4.13 11.82 -13.12
C TYR A 226 3.81 10.41 -12.65
N ILE A 227 4.67 9.46 -13.00
CA ILE A 227 4.68 8.10 -12.44
C ILE A 227 5.78 8.05 -11.38
N VAL A 228 5.40 7.84 -10.14
CA VAL A 228 6.31 7.70 -9.00
C VAL A 228 6.44 6.23 -8.65
N VAL A 229 7.68 5.73 -8.62
CA VAL A 229 7.98 4.31 -8.35
C VAL A 229 9.05 4.20 -7.26
N PRO A 230 8.65 3.99 -5.99
CA PRO A 230 9.58 3.59 -4.94
C PRO A 230 10.28 2.28 -5.30
N TYR A 231 11.52 2.09 -4.85
CA TYR A 231 12.23 0.85 -5.08
C TYR A 231 13.02 0.38 -3.85
N ILE A 232 13.26 -0.93 -3.83
CA ILE A 232 13.98 -1.64 -2.78
C ILE A 232 15.37 -1.98 -3.32
N SER A 233 16.40 -1.59 -2.58
CA SER A 233 17.78 -2.01 -2.82
C SER A 233 18.20 -3.06 -1.79
N TYR A 234 19.38 -3.65 -1.96
CA TYR A 234 19.82 -4.76 -1.14
C TYR A 234 21.24 -4.55 -0.63
N ASP A 235 21.43 -4.71 0.68
CA ASP A 235 22.74 -4.79 1.28
C ASP A 235 23.25 -6.22 1.23
N PHE A 236 24.26 -6.44 0.40
CA PHE A 236 24.90 -7.73 0.24
C PHE A 236 25.70 -8.10 1.49
N LYS A 237 25.42 -9.28 2.04
CA LYS A 237 26.27 -9.97 3.02
C LYS A 237 26.84 -11.21 2.33
N VAL A 238 27.48 -12.12 3.05
CA VAL A 238 28.20 -13.24 2.41
C VAL A 238 27.26 -14.18 1.64
N PHE A 239 26.17 -14.64 2.24
CA PHE A 239 25.27 -15.66 1.66
C PHE A 239 23.80 -15.26 1.63
N TYR A 240 23.49 -14.05 2.10
CA TYR A 240 22.14 -13.48 2.12
C TYR A 240 22.21 -11.97 1.85
N THR A 241 21.07 -11.37 1.58
CA THR A 241 20.94 -9.92 1.42
C THR A 241 19.88 -9.37 2.36
N VAL A 242 20.00 -8.08 2.72
CA VAL A 242 19.01 -7.37 3.54
C VAL A 242 18.33 -6.32 2.66
N PRO A 243 17.01 -6.39 2.43
CA PRO A 243 16.31 -5.37 1.66
C PRO A 243 16.23 -4.06 2.43
N LYS A 244 16.35 -2.93 1.74
CA LYS A 244 16.23 -1.59 2.32
C LYS A 244 15.60 -0.63 1.32
N TRP A 245 15.08 0.49 1.80
CA TRP A 245 14.57 1.54 0.93
C TRP A 245 15.71 2.11 0.07
N GLY A 246 15.62 1.90 -1.24
CA GLY A 246 16.68 2.27 -2.18
C GLY A 246 16.55 3.68 -2.74
N GLY A 247 15.33 4.19 -2.85
CA GLY A 247 15.02 5.48 -3.47
C GLY A 247 13.66 5.48 -4.15
N VAL A 248 13.45 6.47 -5.03
CA VAL A 248 12.21 6.72 -5.75
C VAL A 248 12.53 7.18 -7.17
N PHE A 249 11.95 6.52 -8.17
CA PHE A 249 11.93 7.06 -9.53
C PHE A 249 10.75 7.99 -9.71
N ILE A 250 10.95 9.07 -10.45
CA ILE A 250 9.88 9.91 -11.01
C ILE A 250 10.02 9.86 -12.53
N VAL A 251 8.94 9.51 -13.21
CA VAL A 251 8.86 9.49 -14.67
C VAL A 251 7.83 10.52 -15.12
N ASP A 252 8.21 11.42 -16.02
CA ASP A 252 7.29 12.40 -16.60
C ASP A 252 6.52 11.82 -17.81
N GLU A 253 5.64 12.64 -18.40
CA GLU A 253 4.81 12.28 -19.56
C GLU A 253 5.65 11.90 -20.78
N GLU A 254 6.79 12.57 -20.97
CA GLU A 254 7.74 12.33 -22.05
C GLU A 254 8.61 11.07 -21.84
N GLY A 255 8.57 10.47 -20.65
CA GLY A 255 9.31 9.26 -20.31
C GLY A 255 10.74 9.52 -19.80
N ASN A 256 11.08 10.77 -19.45
CA ASN A 256 12.31 11.08 -18.74
C ASN A 256 12.24 10.53 -17.33
N VAL A 257 13.36 10.01 -16.83
CA VAL A 257 13.44 9.37 -15.52
C VAL A 257 14.41 10.11 -14.62
N GLU A 258 13.90 10.58 -13.50
CA GLU A 258 14.67 11.06 -12.36
C GLU A 258 14.80 9.93 -11.33
N ASP A 259 16.01 9.70 -10.83
CA ASP A 259 16.30 8.73 -9.76
C ASP A 259 16.70 9.50 -8.50
N LEU A 260 15.82 9.50 -7.50
CA LEU A 260 16.02 10.21 -6.25
C LEU A 260 16.39 9.22 -5.14
N SER A 261 17.49 9.50 -4.45
CA SER A 261 17.80 8.80 -3.20
C SER A 261 16.71 9.09 -2.14
N PRO A 262 16.58 8.27 -1.09
CA PRO A 262 15.64 8.51 0.01
C PRO A 262 15.69 9.94 0.58
N LYS A 263 16.90 10.50 0.73
CA LYS A 263 17.10 11.86 1.26
C LYS A 263 16.65 12.95 0.30
N GLU A 264 16.84 12.74 -1.00
CA GLU A 264 16.39 13.67 -2.05
C GLU A 264 14.86 13.61 -2.20
N ALA A 265 14.28 12.41 -2.24
CA ALA A 265 12.84 12.21 -2.32
C ALA A 265 12.08 12.83 -1.13
N MET A 266 12.67 12.81 0.07
CA MET A 266 12.09 13.48 1.24
C MET A 266 12.06 15.01 1.13
N LYS A 267 13.01 15.59 0.39
CA LYS A 267 13.14 17.05 0.18
C LYS A 267 12.40 17.55 -1.07
N ASP A 268 12.08 16.66 -2.00
CA ASP A 268 11.36 17.01 -3.22
C ASP A 268 9.96 17.53 -2.90
N GLU A 269 9.66 18.74 -3.38
CA GLU A 269 8.40 19.43 -3.09
C GLU A 269 7.19 18.70 -3.68
N ARG A 270 7.34 18.05 -4.84
CA ARG A 270 6.29 17.27 -5.50
C ARG A 270 5.84 16.09 -4.64
N LEU A 271 6.77 15.55 -3.83
CA LEU A 271 6.57 14.35 -3.02
C LEU A 271 6.19 14.66 -1.56
N ARG A 272 5.98 15.92 -1.19
CA ARG A 272 5.73 16.34 0.21
C ARG A 272 4.54 15.61 0.85
N ASP A 273 3.48 15.36 0.10
CA ASP A 273 2.29 14.66 0.58
C ASP A 273 2.15 13.25 0.02
N PHE A 274 3.17 12.73 -0.66
CA PHE A 274 3.09 11.47 -1.38
C PHE A 274 3.67 10.30 -0.56
N PRO A 275 3.03 9.11 -0.57
CA PRO A 275 3.62 7.90 0.02
C PRO A 275 4.79 7.41 -0.84
N ILE A 276 6.01 7.55 -0.32
CA ILE A 276 7.27 7.25 -1.03
C ILE A 276 8.03 6.06 -0.45
N PHE A 277 7.65 5.58 0.74
CA PHE A 277 8.23 4.37 1.32
C PHE A 277 7.60 3.12 0.68
N PRO A 278 8.39 2.13 0.21
CA PRO A 278 7.88 0.98 -0.54
C PRO A 278 6.93 0.09 0.27
N GLU A 279 5.72 -0.13 -0.23
CA GLU A 279 4.67 -0.97 0.35
C GLU A 279 5.11 -2.43 0.49
N LYS A 280 5.80 -2.97 -0.53
CA LYS A 280 6.39 -4.31 -0.47
C LYS A 280 7.42 -4.47 0.66
N LEU A 281 8.14 -3.40 0.99
CA LEU A 281 9.13 -3.43 2.08
C LEU A 281 8.44 -3.45 3.44
N VAL A 282 7.34 -2.70 3.62
CA VAL A 282 6.52 -2.72 4.84
C VAL A 282 6.16 -4.15 5.24
N ARG A 283 5.64 -4.95 4.30
CA ARG A 283 5.26 -6.34 4.59
C ARG A 283 6.44 -7.19 5.05
N SER A 284 7.61 -7.02 4.44
CA SER A 284 8.84 -7.73 4.84
C SER A 284 9.30 -7.31 6.24
N VAL A 285 9.26 -6.01 6.54
CA VAL A 285 9.62 -5.45 7.84
C VAL A 285 8.68 -5.90 8.95
N VAL A 286 7.36 -5.93 8.72
CA VAL A 286 6.40 -6.44 9.70
C VAL A 286 6.60 -7.94 9.94
N LYS A 287 6.86 -8.74 8.90
CA LYS A 287 7.20 -10.17 9.05
C LYS A 287 8.48 -10.38 9.86
N ALA A 288 9.46 -9.49 9.70
CA ALA A 288 10.72 -9.55 10.42
C ALA A 288 10.55 -9.38 11.94
N GLN A 289 9.42 -8.84 12.42
CA GLN A 289 9.14 -8.71 13.86
C GLN A 289 9.01 -10.06 14.59
N ASN A 290 8.85 -11.16 13.86
CA ASN A 290 8.97 -12.51 14.43
C ASN A 290 10.39 -12.87 14.89
N TYR A 291 11.41 -12.13 14.46
CA TYR A 291 12.83 -12.38 14.73
C TYR A 291 13.35 -11.51 15.87
N TRP A 292 12.56 -11.40 16.94
CA TRP A 292 12.78 -10.45 18.03
C TRP A 292 13.87 -10.84 19.04
N LYS A 293 14.30 -12.10 19.08
CA LYS A 293 15.34 -12.58 20.00
C LYS A 293 16.72 -12.06 19.57
N GLU A 294 17.64 -11.97 20.52
CA GLU A 294 18.97 -11.37 20.32
C GLU A 294 19.82 -12.06 19.23
N GLY A 295 19.67 -13.37 19.08
CA GLY A 295 20.47 -14.21 18.17
C GLY A 295 19.66 -14.90 17.09
N VAL A 296 20.26 -15.05 15.89
CA VAL A 296 19.61 -15.69 14.73
C VAL A 296 19.18 -17.13 15.04
N PHE A 297 20.02 -17.93 15.71
CA PHE A 297 19.67 -19.31 16.07
C PHE A 297 18.55 -19.39 17.11
N ALA A 298 18.49 -18.42 18.04
CA ALA A 298 17.38 -18.33 18.98
C ALA A 298 16.07 -18.00 18.24
N ASN A 299 16.11 -17.10 17.25
CA ASN A 299 14.97 -16.82 16.38
C ASN A 299 14.54 -18.04 15.57
N ILE A 300 15.47 -18.78 14.96
CA ILE A 300 15.15 -20.02 14.22
C ILE A 300 14.47 -21.03 15.15
N LYS A 301 15.05 -21.27 16.34
CA LYS A 301 14.48 -22.16 17.35
C LYS A 301 13.07 -21.72 17.74
N ASN A 302 12.86 -20.41 17.89
CA ASN A 302 11.54 -19.86 18.16
C ASN A 302 10.56 -20.16 17.03
N LEU A 303 10.86 -19.72 15.81
CA LEU A 303 9.95 -19.83 14.67
C LEU A 303 9.62 -21.28 14.28
N TRP A 304 10.49 -22.25 14.57
CA TRP A 304 10.29 -23.64 14.15
C TRP A 304 9.77 -24.56 15.24
N LEU A 305 10.00 -24.24 16.52
CA LEU A 305 9.69 -25.14 17.63
C LEU A 305 8.81 -24.52 18.70
N HIS A 306 9.07 -23.26 19.10
CA HIS A 306 8.43 -22.68 20.30
C HIS A 306 7.28 -21.72 19.98
N HIS A 307 7.36 -21.00 18.86
CA HIS A 307 6.39 -20.02 18.38
C HIS A 307 6.05 -18.92 19.41
N GLU A 308 6.99 -18.53 20.28
CA GLU A 308 6.76 -17.51 21.32
C GLU A 308 6.59 -16.12 20.69
N ASN A 309 5.49 -15.45 21.05
CA ASN A 309 5.12 -14.11 20.58
C ASN A 309 5.13 -13.99 19.04
N GLN A 310 4.91 -15.09 18.34
CA GLN A 310 4.93 -15.11 16.89
C GLN A 310 3.61 -14.54 16.33
N ILE A 311 3.74 -13.66 15.36
CA ILE A 311 2.64 -13.02 14.64
C ILE A 311 2.52 -13.55 13.21
N GLU A 312 1.31 -13.45 12.66
CA GLU A 312 0.98 -13.77 11.28
C GLU A 312 0.28 -12.58 10.62
N LEU A 313 0.74 -12.20 9.43
CA LEU A 313 -0.04 -11.32 8.55
C LEU A 313 -1.10 -12.16 7.86
N ILE A 314 -2.36 -11.89 8.15
CA ILE A 314 -3.49 -12.53 7.47
C ILE A 314 -4.12 -11.50 6.53
N ASP A 315 -3.99 -11.78 5.24
CA ASP A 315 -4.78 -11.11 4.22
C ASP A 315 -6.13 -11.82 4.16
N VAL A 316 -7.23 -11.06 4.29
CA VAL A 316 -8.54 -11.68 4.09
C VAL A 316 -8.68 -12.05 2.61
N SER A 317 -8.94 -13.33 2.37
CA SER A 317 -8.93 -13.92 1.03
C SER A 317 -10.00 -13.29 0.13
N ASN A 318 -9.67 -13.19 -1.17
CA ASN A 318 -10.58 -12.80 -2.26
C ASN A 318 -11.08 -11.34 -2.27
N GLN A 319 -10.47 -10.42 -1.53
CA GLN A 319 -10.95 -9.02 -1.42
C GLN A 319 -10.36 -8.03 -2.45
N GLY A 320 -9.44 -8.44 -3.32
CA GLY A 320 -8.83 -7.58 -4.34
C GLY A 320 -7.83 -6.53 -3.82
N ASN A 321 -7.86 -6.20 -2.52
CA ASN A 321 -6.88 -5.36 -1.84
C ASN A 321 -6.34 -6.03 -0.58
N ARG A 322 -5.01 -6.03 -0.40
CA ARG A 322 -4.32 -6.68 0.72
C ARG A 322 -3.70 -5.62 1.63
N GLN A 323 -3.33 -6.03 2.85
CA GLN A 323 -2.58 -5.16 3.76
C GLN A 323 -1.15 -4.91 3.21
N PRO A 324 -0.44 -3.85 3.58
CA PRO A 324 -0.86 -2.77 4.46
C PRO A 324 -1.95 -1.88 3.81
N PHE A 325 -2.76 -1.24 4.65
CA PHE A 325 -3.69 -0.21 4.18
C PHE A 325 -3.06 1.17 4.40
N LEU A 326 -3.09 2.02 3.39
CA LEU A 326 -2.74 3.43 3.57
C LEU A 326 -3.85 4.11 4.36
N VAL A 327 -3.49 4.72 5.48
CA VAL A 327 -4.38 5.56 6.29
C VAL A 327 -3.77 6.91 6.55
N VAL A 328 -4.63 7.90 6.75
CA VAL A 328 -4.22 9.28 7.04
C VAL A 328 -4.57 9.57 8.50
N ALA A 329 -3.60 9.99 9.29
CA ALA A 329 -3.79 10.42 10.66
C ALA A 329 -4.30 11.86 10.73
N SER A 330 -4.86 12.28 11.87
CA SER A 330 -5.40 13.63 12.06
C SER A 330 -4.37 14.75 11.87
N ASP A 331 -3.08 14.45 12.07
CA ASP A 331 -1.95 15.35 11.80
C ASP A 331 -1.51 15.38 10.32
N ARG A 332 -2.29 14.75 9.43
CA ARG A 332 -2.06 14.59 7.98
C ARG A 332 -0.88 13.70 7.60
N ARG A 333 -0.22 13.05 8.56
CA ARG A 333 0.75 11.99 8.27
C ARG A 333 0.03 10.78 7.71
N LYS A 334 0.77 10.03 6.89
CA LYS A 334 0.23 8.92 6.12
C LYS A 334 0.97 7.67 6.56
N TYR A 335 0.23 6.64 6.94
CA TYR A 335 0.79 5.42 7.49
C TYR A 335 0.37 4.22 6.66
N TRP A 336 1.33 3.33 6.42
CA TRP A 336 1.08 1.96 6.06
C TRP A 336 0.71 1.19 7.32
N MET A 337 -0.57 0.89 7.47
CA MET A 337 -1.09 0.19 8.62
C MET A 337 -1.23 -1.30 8.33
N THR A 338 -0.67 -2.13 9.21
CA THR A 338 -0.74 -3.59 9.13
C THR A 338 -1.22 -4.17 10.45
N ALA A 339 -2.37 -4.82 10.43
CA ALA A 339 -2.86 -5.62 11.53
C ALA A 339 -2.38 -7.06 11.43
N VAL A 340 -1.97 -7.62 12.57
CA VAL A 340 -1.45 -8.99 12.66
C VAL A 340 -2.16 -9.80 13.73
N GLU A 341 -2.31 -11.09 13.48
CA GLU A 341 -2.89 -12.04 14.43
C GLU A 341 -1.78 -12.88 15.09
N PRO A 342 -1.99 -13.49 16.25
CA PRO A 342 -1.07 -14.49 16.79
C PRO A 342 -0.98 -15.70 15.86
N TYR A 343 0.20 -16.32 15.82
CA TYR A 343 0.44 -17.55 15.07
C TYR A 343 -0.52 -18.67 15.46
N GLY A 344 -0.97 -19.44 14.47
CA GLY A 344 -1.81 -20.63 14.69
C GLY A 344 -3.30 -20.40 14.49
N LYS A 345 -3.69 -19.40 13.68
CA LYS A 345 -5.11 -19.06 13.40
C LYS A 345 -5.91 -18.75 14.68
N ALA A 346 -5.29 -18.05 15.62
CA ALA A 346 -5.94 -17.64 16.86
C ALA A 346 -7.08 -16.63 16.61
N HIS A 347 -7.11 -15.97 15.44
CA HIS A 347 -8.18 -15.07 14.99
C HIS A 347 -8.45 -13.84 15.88
N GLY A 348 -7.59 -13.62 16.88
CA GLY A 348 -7.50 -12.38 17.64
C GLY A 348 -6.45 -11.44 17.04
N LEU A 349 -6.54 -10.16 17.38
CA LEU A 349 -5.56 -9.15 17.01
C LEU A 349 -4.40 -9.17 18.01
N ALA A 350 -3.18 -9.38 17.53
CA ALA A 350 -1.98 -9.33 18.35
C ALA A 350 -1.44 -7.90 18.47
N ALA A 351 -1.37 -7.20 17.34
CA ALA A 351 -0.83 -5.85 17.26
C ALA A 351 -1.27 -5.16 15.96
N ILE A 352 -1.20 -3.83 15.96
CA ILE A 352 -1.22 -3.01 14.75
C ILE A 352 0.13 -2.33 14.60
N TYR A 353 0.76 -2.51 13.44
CA TYR A 353 1.96 -1.79 13.05
C TYR A 353 1.60 -0.60 12.17
N LEU A 354 2.18 0.55 12.49
CA LEU A 354 2.02 1.80 11.77
C LEU A 354 3.38 2.20 11.24
N MET A 355 3.53 2.22 9.93
CA MET A 355 4.79 2.62 9.30
C MET A 355 4.59 3.90 8.51
N ASP A 356 5.32 4.96 8.85
CA ASP A 356 5.22 6.24 8.16
C ASP A 356 5.53 6.02 6.66
N ALA A 357 4.56 6.38 5.81
CA ALA A 357 4.61 6.11 4.38
C ALA A 357 5.62 6.98 3.64
N ARG A 358 6.31 7.91 4.33
CA ARG A 358 7.41 8.71 3.80
C ARG A 358 8.76 8.30 4.38
N THR A 359 8.86 8.16 5.69
CA THR A 359 10.16 7.93 6.37
C THR A 359 10.48 6.44 6.57
N GLY A 360 9.47 5.57 6.65
CA GLY A 360 9.65 4.18 7.05
C GLY A 360 9.78 3.97 8.56
N GLU A 361 9.67 5.03 9.37
CA GLU A 361 9.64 4.90 10.83
C GLU A 361 8.42 4.08 11.26
N MET A 362 8.63 3.13 12.16
CA MET A 362 7.60 2.18 12.56
C MET A 362 7.23 2.35 14.02
N SER A 363 5.93 2.33 14.29
CA SER A 363 5.35 2.27 15.62
C SER A 363 4.47 1.04 15.76
N GLN A 364 4.31 0.55 16.98
CA GLN A 364 3.48 -0.60 17.30
C GLN A 364 2.46 -0.24 18.37
N VAL A 365 1.19 -0.51 18.08
CA VAL A 365 0.09 -0.53 19.04
C VAL A 365 -0.08 -1.96 19.51
N LYS A 366 0.15 -2.20 20.80
CA LYS A 366 -0.13 -3.47 21.49
C LYS A 366 -1.38 -3.32 22.33
N PHE A 367 -2.10 -4.42 22.47
CA PHE A 367 -3.32 -4.49 23.27
C PHE A 367 -3.08 -5.37 24.49
N GLU A 368 -3.56 -4.94 25.65
CA GLU A 368 -3.46 -5.72 26.89
C GLU A 368 -4.39 -6.93 26.87
N THR A 369 -5.54 -6.79 26.23
CA THR A 369 -6.54 -7.85 26.06
C THR A 369 -6.58 -8.33 24.59
N PRO A 370 -6.87 -9.63 24.35
CA PRO A 370 -7.07 -10.13 23.00
C PRO A 370 -8.29 -9.47 22.35
N LEU A 371 -8.05 -8.61 21.36
CA LEU A 371 -9.11 -8.01 20.55
C LEU A 371 -9.49 -8.90 19.37
N THR A 372 -10.64 -8.64 18.76
CA THR A 372 -11.10 -9.31 17.54
C THR A 372 -10.18 -8.97 16.36
N GLY A 373 -9.70 -9.98 15.63
CA GLY A 373 -8.91 -9.80 14.41
C GLY A 373 -9.76 -9.49 13.17
N PRO A 374 -9.13 -9.07 12.05
CA PRO A 374 -9.82 -8.68 10.81
C PRO A 374 -10.66 -9.81 10.19
N VAL A 375 -10.22 -11.08 10.32
CA VAL A 375 -11.00 -12.22 9.81
C VAL A 375 -12.29 -12.41 10.61
N LYS A 376 -12.20 -12.35 11.94
CA LYS A 376 -13.36 -12.50 12.81
C LYS A 376 -14.32 -11.33 12.73
N ALA A 377 -13.83 -10.12 12.49
CA ALA A 377 -14.68 -8.97 12.23
C ALA A 377 -15.66 -9.28 11.07
N ILE A 378 -15.19 -9.88 9.98
CA ILE A 378 -16.05 -10.27 8.85
C ILE A 378 -17.05 -11.36 9.25
N ASP A 379 -16.63 -12.35 10.04
CA ASP A 379 -17.55 -13.36 10.56
C ASP A 379 -18.68 -12.72 11.39
N TYR A 380 -18.37 -11.71 12.21
CA TYR A 380 -19.38 -10.98 12.99
C TYR A 380 -20.32 -10.16 12.11
N VAL A 381 -19.82 -9.51 11.05
CA VAL A 381 -20.68 -8.84 10.06
C VAL A 381 -21.65 -9.83 9.42
N LYS A 382 -21.17 -11.01 9.02
CA LYS A 382 -22.03 -12.07 8.44
C LYS A 382 -23.06 -12.58 9.43
N LYS A 383 -22.67 -12.75 10.70
CA LYS A 383 -23.56 -13.16 11.78
C LYS A 383 -24.64 -12.11 12.07
N ALA A 384 -24.32 -10.82 11.99
CA ALA A 384 -25.26 -9.73 12.19
C ALA A 384 -26.28 -9.60 11.03
N LEU A 385 -25.96 -10.16 9.86
CA LEU A 385 -26.80 -10.16 8.67
C LEU A 385 -27.07 -11.60 8.19
N PRO A 386 -27.78 -12.44 8.98
CA PRO A 386 -27.94 -13.86 8.68
C PRO A 386 -28.84 -14.13 7.47
N THR A 387 -29.75 -13.20 7.14
CA THR A 387 -30.66 -13.29 6.00
C THR A 387 -30.11 -12.64 4.72
N PHE A 388 -28.91 -12.05 4.78
CA PHE A 388 -28.30 -11.37 3.65
C PHE A 388 -27.65 -12.38 2.69
N ASP A 389 -27.80 -12.16 1.38
CA ASP A 389 -27.34 -13.12 0.38
C ASP A 389 -25.82 -13.08 0.16
N TRP A 390 -25.07 -13.75 1.03
CA TRP A 390 -23.61 -13.87 0.92
C TRP A 390 -23.12 -14.67 -0.31
N SER A 391 -24.03 -15.26 -1.09
CA SER A 391 -23.69 -15.83 -2.40
C SER A 391 -23.48 -14.73 -3.45
N GLN A 392 -24.24 -13.63 -3.37
CA GLN A 392 -24.14 -12.48 -4.28
C GLN A 392 -23.26 -11.34 -3.75
N PHE A 393 -23.08 -11.27 -2.43
CA PHE A 393 -22.31 -10.21 -1.78
C PHE A 393 -21.06 -10.74 -1.09
N MET A 394 -20.13 -9.84 -0.81
CA MET A 394 -18.92 -10.12 -0.06
C MET A 394 -18.53 -8.96 0.83
N ALA A 395 -17.98 -9.29 2.00
CA ALA A 395 -17.39 -8.34 2.93
C ALA A 395 -15.89 -8.18 2.61
N VAL A 396 -15.45 -6.93 2.43
CA VAL A 396 -14.12 -6.57 1.94
C VAL A 396 -13.45 -5.51 2.82
N GLU A 397 -12.11 -5.52 2.80
CA GLU A 397 -11.25 -4.48 3.37
C GLU A 397 -11.57 -4.12 4.83
N PRO A 398 -11.39 -5.06 5.79
CA PRO A 398 -11.54 -4.74 7.21
C PRO A 398 -10.43 -3.79 7.62
N ILE A 399 -10.72 -2.50 7.60
CA ILE A 399 -9.78 -1.42 7.88
C ILE A 399 -9.95 -1.02 9.35
N PRO A 400 -8.90 -1.11 10.18
CA PRO A 400 -8.96 -0.68 11.56
C PRO A 400 -9.13 0.84 11.65
N VAL A 401 -10.00 1.27 12.56
CA VAL A 401 -10.30 2.67 12.86
C VAL A 401 -10.39 2.82 14.37
N PHE A 402 -9.75 3.85 14.92
CA PHE A 402 -9.90 4.22 16.32
C PHE A 402 -10.95 5.32 16.45
N ILE A 403 -11.93 5.09 17.32
CA ILE A 403 -13.00 6.04 17.65
C ILE A 403 -13.03 6.12 19.17
N ASP A 404 -12.65 7.27 19.73
CA ASP A 404 -12.59 7.55 21.18
C ASP A 404 -12.00 6.39 21.99
N GLY A 405 -10.71 6.07 21.86
CA GLY A 405 -10.17 4.91 22.58
C GLY A 405 -10.29 3.59 21.85
N THR A 406 -11.38 3.44 21.12
CA THR A 406 -11.93 2.12 20.84
C THR A 406 -11.60 1.70 19.43
N LEU A 407 -11.04 0.49 19.29
CA LEU A 407 -10.77 -0.07 17.97
C LEU A 407 -12.05 -0.64 17.35
N TRP A 408 -12.36 -0.16 16.15
CA TRP A 408 -13.42 -0.66 15.29
C TRP A 408 -12.84 -1.16 13.96
N TRP A 409 -13.36 -2.29 13.48
CA TRP A 409 -13.10 -2.74 12.12
C TRP A 409 -14.18 -2.22 11.20
N ARG A 410 -13.82 -1.30 10.30
CA ARG A 410 -14.72 -0.89 9.24
C ARG A 410 -14.62 -1.87 8.08
N VAL A 411 -15.75 -2.44 7.71
CA VAL A 411 -15.88 -3.46 6.66
C VAL A 411 -16.88 -2.96 5.63
N ALA A 412 -16.50 -2.95 4.35
CA ALA A 412 -17.45 -2.66 3.28
C ALA A 412 -18.10 -3.96 2.80
N ILE A 413 -19.40 -3.91 2.56
CA ILE A 413 -20.17 -5.01 1.94
C ILE A 413 -20.52 -4.58 0.53
N ILE A 414 -20.03 -5.34 -0.45
CA ILE A 414 -20.19 -5.02 -1.87
C ILE A 414 -20.79 -6.22 -2.62
N PRO A 415 -21.54 -6.00 -3.70
CA PRO A 415 -21.87 -7.06 -4.65
C PRO A 415 -20.57 -7.69 -5.19
N ARG A 416 -20.58 -8.99 -5.49
CA ARG A 416 -19.43 -9.67 -6.12
C ARG A 416 -19.06 -9.12 -7.49
N SER A 417 -19.98 -8.39 -8.15
CA SER A 417 -19.71 -7.64 -9.37
C SER A 417 -18.91 -6.35 -9.14
N GLY A 418 -18.84 -5.86 -7.90
CA GLY A 418 -18.21 -4.58 -7.56
C GLY A 418 -19.04 -3.36 -7.99
N SER A 419 -20.32 -3.50 -8.34
CA SER A 419 -21.14 -2.40 -8.89
C SER A 419 -21.49 -1.28 -7.91
N GLY A 420 -21.12 -1.39 -6.63
CA GLY A 420 -21.32 -0.36 -5.64
C GLY A 420 -20.98 -0.81 -4.23
N VAL A 421 -21.29 0.03 -3.25
CA VAL A 421 -21.23 -0.30 -1.82
C VAL A 421 -22.66 -0.48 -1.34
N ALA A 422 -22.98 -1.69 -0.86
CA ALA A 422 -24.33 -1.99 -0.39
C ALA A 422 -24.52 -1.53 1.06
N LYS A 423 -23.53 -1.80 1.91
CA LYS A 423 -23.54 -1.47 3.34
C LYS A 423 -22.12 -1.27 3.83
N ILE A 424 -21.96 -0.50 4.88
CA ILE A 424 -20.70 -0.35 5.61
C ILE A 424 -20.95 -0.77 7.05
N ALA A 425 -20.19 -1.72 7.55
CA ALA A 425 -20.30 -2.22 8.90
C ALA A 425 -19.09 -1.82 9.74
N PHE A 426 -19.32 -1.55 11.01
CA PHE A 426 -18.29 -1.33 12.01
C PHE A 426 -18.41 -2.41 13.07
N VAL A 427 -17.32 -3.10 13.34
CA VAL A 427 -17.26 -4.15 14.37
C VAL A 427 -16.36 -3.69 15.49
N ASN A 428 -16.91 -3.54 16.69
CA ASN A 428 -16.13 -3.22 17.89
C ASN A 428 -15.19 -4.39 18.18
N ALA A 429 -13.88 -4.12 18.25
CA ALA A 429 -12.91 -5.19 18.39
C ALA A 429 -12.95 -5.86 19.77
N GLU A 430 -13.44 -5.17 20.80
CA GLU A 430 -13.55 -5.68 22.17
C GLU A 430 -14.93 -6.31 22.45
N THR A 431 -16.01 -5.55 22.24
CA THR A 431 -17.38 -5.96 22.60
C THR A 431 -18.02 -6.88 21.56
N LYS A 432 -17.48 -6.91 20.33
CA LYS A 432 -18.01 -7.62 19.15
C LYS A 432 -19.36 -7.07 18.67
N GLU A 433 -19.76 -5.91 19.16
CA GLU A 433 -20.91 -5.17 18.65
C GLU A 433 -20.71 -4.85 17.16
N VAL A 434 -21.78 -4.98 16.38
CA VAL A 434 -21.77 -4.68 14.94
C VAL A 434 -22.78 -3.56 14.67
N LYS A 435 -22.29 -2.43 14.18
CA LYS A 435 -23.11 -1.32 13.68
C LYS A 435 -23.10 -1.35 12.15
N ILE A 436 -24.27 -1.20 11.52
CA ILE A 436 -24.43 -1.36 10.06
C ILE A 436 -25.10 -0.11 9.51
N PHE A 437 -24.48 0.45 8.48
CA PHE A 437 -24.90 1.67 7.83
C PHE A 437 -25.18 1.41 6.35
N GLU A 438 -26.24 2.03 5.84
CA GLU A 438 -26.56 2.08 4.42
C GLU A 438 -26.17 3.42 3.80
N ASP A 439 -26.11 4.47 4.61
CA ASP A 439 -25.88 5.84 4.17
C ASP A 439 -24.46 6.34 4.53
N GLU A 440 -23.83 7.03 3.58
CA GLU A 440 -22.49 7.58 3.74
C GLU A 440 -22.40 8.63 4.87
N ARG A 441 -23.47 9.41 5.08
CA ARG A 441 -23.53 10.43 6.13
C ARG A 441 -23.47 9.78 7.50
N GLU A 442 -24.25 8.71 7.72
CA GLU A 442 -24.25 7.98 8.99
C GLU A 442 -22.87 7.38 9.30
N VAL A 443 -22.17 6.90 8.26
CA VAL A 443 -20.78 6.42 8.40
C VAL A 443 -19.85 7.54 8.83
N LYS A 444 -19.95 8.72 8.21
CA LYS A 444 -19.12 9.88 8.56
C LYS A 444 -19.44 10.37 9.98
N GLU A 445 -20.72 10.42 10.35
CA GLU A 445 -21.17 10.79 11.70
C GLU A 445 -20.61 9.83 12.75
N PHE A 446 -20.74 8.53 12.52
CA PHE A 446 -20.20 7.51 13.41
C PHE A 446 -18.67 7.63 13.57
N LEU A 447 -17.95 7.88 12.49
CA LEU A 447 -16.50 8.08 12.51
C LEU A 447 -16.07 9.36 13.23
N LEU A 448 -16.92 10.39 13.23
CA LEU A 448 -16.66 11.66 13.89
C LEU A 448 -17.03 11.64 15.38
N ARG A 449 -18.00 10.82 15.79
CA ARG A 449 -18.70 10.97 17.07
C ARG A 449 -18.80 9.69 17.92
N GLY A 450 -18.50 8.52 17.36
CA GLY A 450 -18.72 7.23 18.04
C GLY A 450 -20.18 6.83 18.23
N GLU A 451 -21.12 7.72 17.91
CA GLU A 451 -22.56 7.52 18.02
C GLU A 451 -23.28 8.05 16.78
N VAL A 452 -24.41 7.41 16.44
CA VAL A 452 -25.29 7.83 15.35
C VAL A 452 -26.50 8.45 16.01
N VAL A 453 -26.48 9.77 16.13
CA VAL A 453 -27.55 10.48 16.81
C VAL A 453 -28.48 11.09 15.77
N GLN A 454 -29.79 10.85 15.94
CA GLN A 454 -30.84 11.37 15.06
C GLN A 454 -30.63 12.87 14.82
N ALA A 455 -30.29 13.21 13.57
CA ALA A 455 -29.99 14.58 13.20
C ALA A 455 -31.29 15.36 12.93
N GLU A 456 -31.41 16.53 13.57
CA GLU A 456 -32.41 17.55 13.26
C GLU A 456 -31.96 18.35 12.02
N GLU A 457 -32.77 18.36 10.96
CA GLU A 457 -32.53 19.23 9.80
C GLU A 457 -33.23 20.58 9.98
N VAL A 458 -32.45 21.65 10.13
CA VAL A 458 -32.95 23.03 10.13
C VAL A 458 -32.86 23.59 8.72
N LYS A 459 -34.01 23.75 8.06
CA LYS A 459 -34.13 24.29 6.70
C LYS A 459 -34.67 25.71 6.72
N GLY A 460 -34.08 26.61 5.93
CA GLY A 460 -34.63 27.94 5.72
C GLY A 460 -33.66 28.90 5.05
N GLU A 461 -34.15 30.10 4.82
CA GLU A 461 -33.35 31.22 4.34
C GLU A 461 -32.42 31.72 5.46
N ILE A 462 -31.17 32.00 5.11
CA ILE A 462 -30.20 32.59 6.03
C ILE A 462 -30.54 34.05 6.21
N LYS A 463 -30.98 34.40 7.42
CA LYS A 463 -31.30 35.78 7.78
C LYS A 463 -30.07 36.56 8.23
N ALA A 464 -29.12 35.88 8.88
CA ALA A 464 -27.88 36.50 9.35
C ALA A 464 -26.79 35.47 9.64
N LEU A 465 -25.54 35.89 9.48
CA LEU A 465 -24.34 35.18 9.92
C LEU A 465 -23.40 36.19 10.56
N TYR A 466 -23.17 36.07 11.87
CA TYR A 466 -22.24 36.92 12.62
C TYR A 466 -21.08 36.06 13.13
N SER A 467 -19.89 36.65 13.28
CA SER A 467 -18.73 36.00 13.90
C SER A 467 -18.19 36.84 15.05
N TYR A 468 -17.72 36.17 16.11
CA TYR A 468 -17.02 36.81 17.22
C TYR A 468 -15.92 35.88 17.76
N ILE A 469 -14.95 36.44 18.48
CA ILE A 469 -13.86 35.67 19.09
C ILE A 469 -14.08 35.63 20.60
N LYS A 470 -14.01 34.43 21.18
CA LYS A 470 -14.08 34.19 22.62
C LYS A 470 -13.01 33.17 23.00
N ASP A 471 -12.20 33.48 24.00
CA ASP A 471 -11.14 32.59 24.52
C ASP A 471 -10.16 32.08 23.43
N GLY A 472 -9.85 32.92 22.44
CA GLY A 472 -8.96 32.58 21.33
C GLY A 472 -9.58 31.68 20.24
N ASN A 473 -10.85 31.30 20.40
CA ASN A 473 -11.61 30.50 19.45
C ASN A 473 -12.63 31.36 18.69
N THR A 474 -12.85 31.05 17.41
CA THR A 474 -13.86 31.76 16.61
C THR A 474 -15.22 31.12 16.82
N HIS A 475 -16.24 31.95 17.04
CA HIS A 475 -17.62 31.54 17.17
C HIS A 475 -18.48 32.23 16.10
N TRP A 476 -19.54 31.56 15.66
CA TRP A 476 -20.53 32.11 14.76
C TRP A 476 -21.94 32.04 15.33
N ILE A 477 -22.75 33.02 14.96
CA ILE A 477 -24.20 33.04 15.19
C ILE A 477 -24.84 32.97 13.80
N LEU A 478 -25.43 31.83 13.47
CA LEU A 478 -26.11 31.59 12.21
C LEU A 478 -27.63 31.57 12.43
N VAL A 479 -28.36 32.43 11.72
CA VAL A 479 -29.83 32.48 11.79
C VAL A 479 -30.41 31.90 10.50
N VAL A 480 -31.06 30.74 10.61
CA VAL A 480 -31.69 30.01 9.49
C VAL A 480 -33.19 29.91 9.73
N GLY A 481 -33.98 30.55 8.89
CA GLY A 481 -35.44 30.64 9.08
C GLY A 481 -35.78 31.31 10.42
N ASN A 482 -36.33 30.54 11.36
CA ASN A 482 -36.67 31.02 12.72
C ASN A 482 -35.75 30.45 13.81
N ARG A 483 -34.71 29.70 13.44
CA ARG A 483 -33.74 29.10 14.36
C ARG A 483 -32.46 29.94 14.39
N THR A 484 -31.92 30.13 15.59
CA THR A 484 -30.59 30.73 15.80
C THR A 484 -29.66 29.64 16.32
N LEU A 485 -28.52 29.48 15.66
CA LEU A 485 -27.51 28.47 15.95
C LEU A 485 -26.24 29.16 16.42
N TYR A 486 -25.71 28.69 17.56
CA TYR A 486 -24.44 29.14 18.11
C TYR A 486 -23.39 28.08 17.80
N ILE A 487 -22.34 28.49 17.11
CA ILE A 487 -21.39 27.58 16.49
C ILE A 487 -19.99 27.97 16.96
N SER A 488 -19.15 26.98 17.23
CA SER A 488 -17.78 27.15 17.68
C SER A 488 -16.86 26.49 16.66
N ALA A 489 -15.75 27.13 16.29
CA ALA A 489 -14.79 26.56 15.34
C ALA A 489 -14.18 25.26 15.86
N ALA A 490 -13.98 25.15 17.18
CA ALA A 490 -13.51 23.94 17.82
C ALA A 490 -14.46 22.73 17.66
N ASP A 491 -15.74 22.96 17.37
CA ASP A 491 -16.75 21.92 17.18
C ASP A 491 -17.04 21.60 15.69
N LEU A 492 -16.29 22.23 14.76
CA LEU A 492 -16.47 22.05 13.32
C LEU A 492 -15.23 21.46 12.64
N SER A 493 -15.45 20.69 11.58
CA SER A 493 -14.38 20.34 10.63
C SER A 493 -14.03 21.54 9.74
N GLU A 494 -12.83 21.54 9.14
CA GLU A 494 -12.43 22.58 8.17
C GLU A 494 -13.41 22.68 7.00
N GLU A 495 -13.97 21.56 6.53
CA GLU A 495 -15.00 21.53 5.49
C GLU A 495 -16.26 22.27 5.93
N LEU A 496 -16.72 22.04 7.16
CA LEU A 496 -17.89 22.72 7.71
C LEU A 496 -17.64 24.19 7.94
N ILE A 497 -16.44 24.56 8.39
CA ILE A 497 -16.03 25.97 8.48
C ILE A 497 -16.09 26.61 7.09
N PHE A 498 -15.56 25.95 6.06
CA PHE A 498 -15.59 26.48 4.71
C PHE A 498 -17.01 26.60 4.15
N LYS A 499 -17.85 25.57 4.36
CA LYS A 499 -19.28 25.60 4.01
C LYS A 499 -19.99 26.75 4.72
N LEU A 500 -19.76 26.92 6.03
CA LEU A 500 -20.33 28.01 6.83
C LEU A 500 -19.91 29.38 6.30
N LEU A 501 -18.63 29.58 5.99
CA LEU A 501 -18.09 30.83 5.45
C LEU A 501 -18.56 31.13 4.02
N SER A 502 -19.03 30.12 3.29
CA SER A 502 -19.57 30.27 1.92
C SER A 502 -21.01 30.77 1.88
N LEU A 503 -21.71 30.76 3.02
CA LEU A 503 -23.09 31.18 3.16
C LEU A 503 -23.23 32.71 3.16
N LYS A 504 -24.30 33.22 2.54
CA LYS A 504 -24.66 34.64 2.54
C LYS A 504 -26.10 34.84 3.02
N PRO A 505 -26.41 35.98 3.67
CA PRO A 505 -27.79 36.36 3.90
C PRO A 505 -28.60 36.31 2.60
N GLY A 506 -29.78 35.69 2.64
CA GLY A 506 -30.63 35.43 1.47
C GLY A 506 -30.45 34.05 0.82
N ASP A 507 -29.42 33.29 1.19
CA ASP A 507 -29.27 31.91 0.71
C ASP A 507 -30.25 30.97 1.40
N ASN A 508 -30.83 30.03 0.66
CA ASN A 508 -31.46 28.88 1.29
C ASN A 508 -30.36 27.94 1.78
N ALA A 509 -30.50 27.43 3.00
CA ALA A 509 -29.60 26.43 3.53
C ALA A 509 -30.34 25.38 4.34
N THR A 510 -29.82 24.16 4.30
CA THR A 510 -30.15 23.09 5.22
C THR A 510 -28.96 22.90 6.14
N VAL A 511 -29.14 23.22 7.41
CA VAL A 511 -28.15 22.96 8.47
C VAL A 511 -28.60 21.72 9.22
N VAL A 512 -27.76 20.70 9.21
CA VAL A 512 -28.04 19.44 9.89
C VAL A 512 -27.36 19.50 11.26
N ILE A 513 -28.14 19.32 12.31
CA ILE A 513 -27.71 19.44 13.71
C ILE A 513 -27.97 18.12 14.40
N SER A 514 -26.96 17.61 15.11
CA SER A 514 -27.10 16.40 15.90
C SER A 514 -26.48 16.67 17.27
N GLU A 515 -27.25 16.45 18.34
CA GLU A 515 -26.93 16.80 19.73
C GLU A 515 -26.47 18.26 19.95
N GLY A 516 -27.13 19.20 19.28
CA GLY A 516 -26.81 20.62 19.40
C GLY A 516 -25.54 21.07 18.65
N ARG A 517 -24.89 20.18 17.90
CA ARG A 517 -23.71 20.50 17.05
C ARG A 517 -24.00 20.28 15.57
N ILE A 518 -23.45 21.15 14.72
CA ILE A 518 -23.63 21.08 13.26
C ILE A 518 -22.79 19.94 12.67
N VAL A 519 -23.41 19.09 11.85
CA VAL A 519 -22.74 17.98 11.13
C VAL A 519 -22.65 18.19 9.63
N ASP A 520 -23.55 18.98 9.05
CA ASP A 520 -23.57 19.28 7.63
C ASP A 520 -24.25 20.62 7.37
N ILE A 521 -23.83 21.26 6.29
CA ILE A 521 -24.40 22.51 5.79
C ILE A 521 -24.52 22.34 4.28
N ARG A 522 -25.75 22.45 3.78
CA ARG A 522 -26.05 22.42 2.34
C ARG A 522 -26.68 23.75 1.95
N ARG A 523 -26.25 24.29 0.83
CA ARG A 523 -26.84 25.48 0.19
C ARG A 523 -27.79 25.05 -0.91
#